data_AF-A0A960PHN1-F1
#
_entry.id   AF-A0A960PHN1-F1
#
_cell.length_a   1.000
_cell.length_b   1.000
_cell.length_c   1.000
_cell.angle_alpha   90.00
_cell.angle_beta   90.00
_cell.angle_gamma   90.00
#
_symmetry.space_group_name_H-M   'P 1'
#
loop_
_entity.id
_entity.type
_entity.pdbx_description
1 polymer ?
#
loop_
_entity_poly.entity_id
_entity_poly.type
_entity_poly.pdbx_seq_one_letter_code
_entity_poly.pdbx_strand_id
1 'polypeptide(L)'
;EIMNEREITTPVVLGGAALNRRYVDNDLVPLFNSKLFYARDAFDGLNAMDELTQGEPSEVQSPKSKVATAGNGTPGNAGSLPAMSPEDEQPTDIQTVTDEEDLVGEDAKLGKQAARVSAKQTGDTTHTTKSDVEPAEIIPTAPFYGSKVVEITDLTKVFDFINETALFKGQWQYKQGRTDPAEYQTLVEETVRPKFEEIKAKAIAGKLLEAKLVYGYFPCQSEGNDLVIYEDDERSEKQRFTFPRQPLEQRGSKNLCLADFFASKESGKIDVVPFHLVTMGRRASEHSANLFKNDDYTEYLLFHGLSVESAEALAEMWHKRIREELGIAGNDAPEMTKLFKQGYQGSRYSFGYPACPNIEDQTKLFDLLKPGRIDVELTDEFMLEPEQSTSAIILHHPDAKYFNVE
;
A
#
# COMPACT_ATOMS: atom_id res chain seq x y z
N GLU A 1 4.61 -22.08 16.19
CA GLU A 1 4.79 -23.54 16.02
C GLU A 1 6.25 -23.97 16.07
N ILE A 2 7.06 -23.91 15.01
CA ILE A 2 8.45 -24.44 14.97
C ILE A 2 9.34 -24.02 16.17
N MET A 3 9.23 -22.79 16.66
CA MET A 3 9.95 -22.37 17.88
C MET A 3 9.53 -23.17 19.13
N ASN A 4 8.24 -23.46 19.29
CA ASN A 4 7.71 -24.26 20.40
C ASN A 4 8.18 -25.72 20.28
N GLU A 5 8.17 -26.29 19.07
CA GLU A 5 8.64 -27.66 18.79
C GLU A 5 10.13 -27.86 19.11
N ARG A 6 10.92 -26.79 18.94
CA ARG A 6 12.36 -26.73 19.25
C ARG A 6 12.65 -26.22 20.67
N GLU A 7 11.61 -26.07 21.50
CA GLU A 7 11.68 -25.56 22.88
C GLU A 7 12.37 -24.18 23.02
N ILE A 8 12.34 -23.36 21.97
CA ILE A 8 12.95 -22.03 21.94
C ILE A 8 12.07 -21.04 22.70
N THR A 9 12.50 -20.67 23.91
CA THR A 9 11.80 -19.75 24.80
C THR A 9 12.25 -18.29 24.69
N THR A 10 13.25 -18.00 23.84
CA THR A 10 13.77 -16.65 23.58
C THR A 10 12.65 -15.68 23.19
N PRO A 11 12.51 -14.52 23.84
CA PRO A 11 11.50 -13.52 23.48
C PRO A 11 11.65 -13.03 22.04
N VAL A 12 10.52 -12.70 21.41
CA VAL A 12 10.45 -12.30 19.99
C VAL A 12 9.88 -10.89 19.89
N VAL A 13 10.58 -10.01 19.17
CA VAL A 13 10.05 -8.70 18.75
C VAL A 13 9.62 -8.80 17.31
N LEU A 14 8.36 -8.45 17.02
CA LEU A 14 7.76 -8.45 15.69
C LEU A 14 7.44 -7.02 15.25
N GLY A 15 7.68 -6.70 13.98
CA GLY A 15 7.37 -5.43 13.35
C GLY A 15 7.49 -5.52 11.82
N GLY A 16 7.17 -4.44 11.12
CA GLY A 16 7.10 -4.38 9.66
C GLY A 16 5.68 -4.16 9.13
N ALA A 17 5.56 -3.65 7.89
CA ALA A 17 4.33 -3.07 7.36
C ALA A 17 3.11 -4.02 7.32
N ALA A 18 3.31 -5.32 7.13
CA ALA A 18 2.25 -6.31 7.09
C ALA A 18 1.67 -6.67 8.49
N LEU A 19 2.35 -6.28 9.58
CA LEU A 19 1.94 -6.61 10.93
C LEU A 19 1.23 -5.44 11.61
N ASN A 20 0.30 -5.76 12.52
CA ASN A 20 -0.33 -4.75 13.38
C ASN A 20 -0.59 -5.32 14.79
N ARG A 21 -0.76 -4.41 15.76
CA ARG A 21 -0.91 -4.75 17.18
C ARG A 21 -1.99 -5.79 17.45
N ARG A 22 -3.14 -5.71 16.77
CA ARG A 22 -4.27 -6.64 16.96
C ARG A 22 -3.90 -8.03 16.49
N TYR A 23 -3.30 -8.15 15.30
CA TYR A 23 -2.89 -9.44 14.75
C TYR A 23 -1.83 -10.12 15.62
N VAL A 24 -0.85 -9.35 16.11
CA VAL A 24 0.16 -9.89 17.02
C VAL A 24 -0.46 -10.31 18.37
N ASP A 25 -1.25 -9.46 19.02
CA ASP A 25 -1.83 -9.74 20.34
C ASP A 25 -2.89 -10.86 20.34
N ASN A 26 -3.69 -10.99 19.27
CA ASN A 26 -4.82 -11.92 19.24
C ASN A 26 -4.54 -13.22 18.49
N ASP A 27 -3.80 -13.15 17.37
CA ASP A 27 -3.65 -14.26 16.43
C ASP A 27 -2.28 -14.93 16.58
N LEU A 28 -1.21 -14.17 16.87
CA LEU A 28 0.14 -14.72 17.05
C LEU A 28 0.46 -15.08 18.50
N VAL A 29 0.21 -14.21 19.49
CA VAL A 29 0.56 -14.46 20.91
C VAL A 29 0.03 -15.81 21.44
N PRO A 30 -1.20 -16.27 21.12
CA PRO A 30 -1.68 -17.61 21.55
C PRO A 30 -0.94 -18.81 20.93
N LEU A 31 -0.14 -18.61 19.88
CA LEU A 31 0.58 -19.66 19.14
C LEU A 31 2.06 -19.80 19.55
N PHE A 32 2.54 -19.00 20.51
CA PHE A 32 3.94 -18.96 20.95
C PHE A 32 4.06 -19.20 22.46
N ASN A 33 5.03 -20.04 22.85
CA ASN A 33 5.38 -20.27 24.26
C ASN A 33 6.32 -19.18 24.81
N SER A 34 6.97 -18.42 23.93
CA SER A 34 7.88 -17.30 24.23
C SER A 34 7.14 -15.97 24.35
N LYS A 35 7.62 -15.04 25.17
CA LYS A 35 7.08 -13.67 25.24
C LYS A 35 7.23 -12.97 23.89
N LEU A 36 6.11 -12.52 23.32
CA LEU A 36 6.06 -11.71 22.11
C LEU A 36 5.91 -10.22 22.42
N PHE A 37 6.52 -9.38 21.60
CA PHE A 37 6.37 -7.94 21.57
C PHE A 37 5.99 -7.52 20.14
N TYR A 38 5.12 -6.53 20.01
CA TYR A 38 4.89 -5.84 18.75
C TYR A 38 5.48 -4.43 18.80
N ALA A 39 6.32 -4.11 17.84
CA ALA A 39 6.90 -2.81 17.61
C ALA A 39 6.31 -2.18 16.32
N ARG A 40 5.69 -1.01 16.44
CA ARG A 40 5.18 -0.25 15.27
C ARG A 40 6.32 0.39 14.46
N ASP A 41 7.38 0.77 15.15
CA ASP A 41 8.55 1.46 14.60
C ASP A 41 9.81 1.08 15.40
N ALA A 42 10.95 1.66 15.01
CA ALA A 42 12.23 1.39 15.66
C ALA A 42 12.28 1.85 17.14
N PHE A 43 11.50 2.86 17.55
CA PHE A 43 11.49 3.35 18.93
C PHE A 43 10.65 2.45 19.83
N ASP A 44 9.47 1.99 19.37
CA ASP A 44 8.74 0.90 20.05
C ASP A 44 9.61 -0.36 20.18
N GLY A 45 10.43 -0.66 19.16
CA GLY A 45 11.40 -1.77 19.17
C GLY A 45 12.50 -1.59 20.21
N LEU A 46 13.08 -0.39 20.32
CA LEU A 46 14.07 -0.06 21.35
C LEU A 46 13.46 -0.16 22.77
N ASN A 47 12.23 0.36 22.96
CA ASN A 47 11.52 0.25 24.24
C ASN A 47 11.32 -1.23 24.66
N ALA A 48 11.00 -2.11 23.71
CA ALA A 48 10.89 -3.55 23.97
C ALA A 48 12.26 -4.20 24.30
N MET A 49 13.35 -3.74 23.68
CA MET A 49 14.71 -4.21 23.98
C MET A 49 15.21 -3.69 25.35
N ASP A 50 14.82 -2.49 25.76
CA ASP A 50 15.06 -1.99 27.12
C ASP A 50 14.32 -2.84 28.16
N GLU A 51 13.03 -3.17 27.95
CA GLU A 51 12.27 -4.06 28.84
C GLU A 51 12.84 -5.49 28.88
N LEU A 52 13.55 -5.93 27.83
CA LEU A 52 14.20 -7.24 27.76
C LEU A 52 15.61 -7.29 28.37
N THR A 53 16.31 -6.17 28.44
CA THR A 53 17.68 -6.08 28.96
C THR A 53 17.72 -5.58 30.41
N GLN A 54 16.72 -4.79 30.83
CA GLN A 54 16.54 -4.32 32.19
C GLN A 54 15.65 -5.32 32.95
N GLY A 55 16.26 -6.20 33.74
CA GLY A 55 15.68 -7.45 34.25
C GLY A 55 14.49 -7.39 35.23
N GLU A 56 13.88 -6.23 35.46
CA GLU A 56 12.51 -6.05 35.96
C GLU A 56 12.03 -4.61 35.63
N PRO A 57 10.71 -4.32 35.59
CA PRO A 57 10.19 -3.17 34.86
C PRO A 57 10.45 -1.82 35.55
N SER A 58 11.04 -0.88 34.80
CA SER A 58 11.06 0.54 35.17
C SER A 58 9.66 1.16 35.03
N GLU A 59 9.15 1.82 36.07
CA GLU A 59 7.84 2.48 36.05
C GLU A 59 7.83 3.74 35.16
N VAL A 60 7.61 3.57 33.86
CA VAL A 60 7.20 4.67 32.95
C VAL A 60 5.84 4.33 32.36
N GLN A 61 4.84 5.15 32.65
CA GLN A 61 3.43 4.82 32.43
C GLN A 61 3.03 4.90 30.94
N SER A 62 2.66 3.77 30.35
CA SER A 62 1.90 3.76 29.09
C SER A 62 0.50 4.34 29.32
N PRO A 63 0.00 5.27 28.48
CA PRO A 63 -1.27 5.96 28.73
C PRO A 63 -2.48 5.03 28.54
N LYS A 64 -3.11 4.64 29.66
CA LYS A 64 -4.32 3.80 29.66
C LYS A 64 -5.56 4.60 29.23
N SER A 65 -5.99 4.46 27.97
CA SER A 65 -7.31 4.90 27.51
C SER A 65 -8.43 4.03 28.09
N LYS A 66 -9.51 4.65 28.57
CA LYS A 66 -10.61 3.96 29.28
C LYS A 66 -11.52 3.19 28.32
N VAL A 67 -11.67 1.88 28.51
CA VAL A 67 -12.82 1.12 27.99
C VAL A 67 -13.95 1.20 29.02
N ALA A 68 -15.09 1.78 28.63
CA ALA A 68 -16.27 1.86 29.48
C ALA A 68 -17.17 0.64 29.30
N THR A 69 -17.19 -0.28 30.27
CA THR A 69 -18.11 -1.42 30.28
C THR A 69 -19.51 -0.99 30.73
N ALA A 70 -20.50 -1.09 29.85
CA ALA A 70 -21.91 -0.92 30.21
C ALA A 70 -22.48 -2.21 30.85
N GLY A 71 -23.22 -2.06 31.95
CA GLY A 71 -23.92 -3.15 32.63
C GLY A 71 -25.08 -2.63 33.48
N ASN A 72 -26.26 -3.24 33.36
CA ASN A 72 -27.48 -2.78 34.01
C ASN A 72 -27.63 -3.30 35.46
N GLY A 73 -28.13 -2.46 36.37
CA GLY A 73 -28.49 -2.87 37.74
C GLY A 73 -29.06 -1.72 38.60
N THR A 74 -30.38 -1.61 38.69
CA THR A 74 -31.15 -0.66 39.53
C THR A 74 -31.69 -1.32 40.82
N PRO A 75 -32.27 -0.60 41.79
CA PRO A 75 -32.07 0.81 42.18
C PRO A 75 -31.78 0.99 43.70
N GLY A 76 -31.30 2.18 44.12
CA GLY A 76 -31.10 2.56 45.55
C GLY A 76 -31.46 4.03 45.79
N ASN A 77 -31.97 4.38 46.99
CA ASN A 77 -32.77 5.60 47.22
C ASN A 77 -32.12 6.64 48.18
N ALA A 78 -32.58 7.90 48.04
CA ALA A 78 -32.70 8.98 49.04
C ALA A 78 -31.54 9.98 49.31
N GLY A 79 -31.81 11.25 48.98
CA GLY A 79 -31.27 12.47 49.63
C GLY A 79 -29.87 12.98 49.19
N SER A 80 -29.57 14.28 49.17
CA SER A 80 -30.43 15.49 49.32
C SER A 80 -29.69 16.77 48.84
N LEU A 81 -30.42 17.70 48.22
CA LEU A 81 -30.02 19.09 47.90
C LEU A 81 -30.12 20.02 49.15
N PRO A 82 -29.67 21.31 49.17
CA PRO A 82 -29.53 22.24 48.02
C PRO A 82 -28.37 23.30 48.01
N ALA A 83 -28.22 23.97 46.85
CA ALA A 83 -27.75 25.37 46.60
C ALA A 83 -26.33 25.79 47.10
N MET A 84 -25.61 26.72 46.46
CA MET A 84 -25.99 27.90 45.66
C MET A 84 -25.08 28.15 44.42
N SER A 85 -25.46 29.14 43.62
CA SER A 85 -24.73 29.77 42.49
C SER A 85 -25.00 31.30 42.58
N PRO A 86 -24.39 32.19 41.77
CA PRO A 86 -23.40 32.03 40.68
C PRO A 86 -21.97 32.40 41.18
N GLU A 87 -20.96 32.95 40.49
CA GLU A 87 -20.79 33.70 39.21
C GLU A 87 -19.45 33.37 38.49
N ASP A 88 -19.39 33.71 37.20
CA ASP A 88 -18.30 33.72 36.20
C ASP A 88 -16.86 33.30 36.55
N GLU A 89 -16.38 32.23 35.89
CA GLU A 89 -15.09 32.26 35.18
C GLU A 89 -15.05 31.18 34.06
N GLN A 90 -14.56 31.52 32.86
CA GLN A 90 -14.36 30.58 31.74
C GLN A 90 -12.88 30.22 31.56
N PRO A 91 -12.51 28.93 31.63
CA PRO A 91 -11.28 28.42 31.05
C PRO A 91 -11.56 27.69 29.72
N THR A 92 -11.25 28.39 28.63
CA THR A 92 -10.89 27.91 27.27
C THR A 92 -10.88 26.40 26.98
N ASP A 93 -11.51 26.00 25.87
CA ASP A 93 -11.39 24.65 25.29
C ASP A 93 -9.93 24.21 25.08
N ILE A 94 -9.55 23.09 25.69
CA ILE A 94 -8.32 22.37 25.32
C ILE A 94 -8.62 21.61 24.02
N GLN A 95 -8.18 22.16 22.89
CA GLN A 95 -8.21 21.45 21.61
C GLN A 95 -7.38 20.17 21.72
N THR A 96 -8.06 19.03 21.67
CA THR A 96 -7.41 17.72 21.58
C THR A 96 -6.94 17.50 20.16
N VAL A 97 -5.71 17.95 19.87
CA VAL A 97 -4.98 17.56 18.66
C VAL A 97 -4.92 16.04 18.65
N THR A 98 -5.63 15.44 17.70
CA THR A 98 -5.54 14.01 17.41
C THR A 98 -4.51 13.87 16.31
N ASP A 99 -3.37 13.25 16.63
CA ASP A 99 -2.32 13.02 15.65
C ASP A 99 -2.90 12.15 14.51
N GLU A 100 -2.99 12.74 13.32
CA GLU A 100 -3.54 12.05 12.16
C GLU A 100 -2.46 11.15 11.53
N GLU A 101 -2.72 9.85 11.47
CA GLU A 101 -1.78 8.87 10.91
C GLU A 101 -1.56 9.15 9.40
N ASP A 102 -0.39 9.71 9.06
CA ASP A 102 0.08 9.97 7.69
C ASP A 102 0.30 8.63 6.94
N LEU A 103 -0.73 8.16 6.23
CA LEU A 103 -0.61 7.05 5.27
C LEU A 103 0.23 7.45 4.04
N VAL A 104 0.87 6.46 3.42
CA VAL A 104 1.86 6.61 2.35
C VAL A 104 1.53 5.66 1.18
N GLY A 105 1.98 5.96 -0.04
CA GLY A 105 1.80 5.07 -1.19
C GLY A 105 0.33 4.87 -1.60
N GLU A 106 -0.05 3.65 -2.01
CA GLU A 106 -1.45 3.33 -2.35
C GLU A 106 -2.38 3.37 -1.13
N ASP A 107 -1.88 3.20 0.10
CA ASP A 107 -2.68 3.34 1.33
C ASP A 107 -3.15 4.80 1.54
N ALA A 108 -2.33 5.78 1.14
CA ALA A 108 -2.75 7.19 1.10
C ALA A 108 -3.88 7.45 0.09
N LYS A 109 -4.01 6.60 -0.95
CA LYS A 109 -5.06 6.66 -1.97
C LYS A 109 -6.34 5.94 -1.51
N LEU A 110 -6.21 4.86 -0.73
CA LEU A 110 -7.30 4.17 -0.03
C LEU A 110 -7.85 4.97 1.18
N GLY A 111 -7.02 5.81 1.80
CA GLY A 111 -7.39 6.67 2.93
C GLY A 111 -7.39 5.96 4.30
N LYS A 112 -7.70 6.70 5.37
CA LYS A 112 -7.53 6.36 6.81
C LYS A 112 -8.24 5.09 7.34
N GLN A 113 -8.75 4.21 6.48
CA GLN A 113 -9.24 2.88 6.84
C GLN A 113 -8.31 1.75 6.36
N ALA A 114 -7.44 1.99 5.38
CA ALA A 114 -6.42 1.04 4.92
C ALA A 114 -5.12 1.15 5.75
N ALA A 115 -5.17 0.67 6.99
CA ALA A 115 -3.99 0.32 7.79
C ALA A 115 -4.35 -0.59 8.99
N ARG A 116 -5.40 -1.42 8.86
CA ARG A 116 -5.79 -2.42 9.86
C ARG A 116 -6.22 -3.69 9.17
N VAL A 117 -5.28 -4.64 9.04
CA VAL A 117 -5.61 -6.04 8.73
C VAL A 117 -6.59 -6.50 9.81
N SER A 118 -7.85 -6.62 9.42
CA SER A 118 -8.96 -6.68 10.37
C SER A 118 -9.50 -8.09 10.39
N ALA A 119 -8.85 -8.93 11.21
CA ALA A 119 -9.30 -10.27 11.60
C ALA A 119 -10.58 -10.25 12.46
N LYS A 120 -11.57 -9.45 12.04
CA LYS A 120 -12.98 -9.76 12.18
C LYS A 120 -13.23 -10.93 11.22
N GLN A 121 -14.35 -11.64 11.36
CA GLN A 121 -14.80 -12.45 10.22
C GLN A 121 -15.13 -11.48 9.09
N THR A 122 -14.30 -11.49 8.04
CA THR A 122 -14.70 -11.03 6.71
C THR A 122 -15.95 -11.83 6.34
N GLY A 123 -16.96 -11.16 5.78
CA GLY A 123 -18.11 -11.88 5.23
C GLY A 123 -17.69 -12.73 4.03
N ASP A 124 -18.64 -13.38 3.38
CA ASP A 124 -18.34 -14.21 2.20
C ASP A 124 -17.82 -13.32 1.05
N THR A 125 -16.51 -13.40 0.78
CA THR A 125 -15.84 -12.72 -0.34
C THR A 125 -15.91 -13.52 -1.65
N THR A 126 -16.44 -14.75 -1.62
CA THR A 126 -16.57 -15.66 -2.77
C THR A 126 -17.92 -15.56 -3.47
N HIS A 127 -18.90 -14.89 -2.85
CA HIS A 127 -20.22 -14.69 -3.44
C HIS A 127 -20.16 -13.99 -4.80
N THR A 128 -21.11 -14.32 -5.68
CA THR A 128 -21.19 -13.79 -7.06
C THR A 128 -22.35 -12.80 -7.25
N THR A 129 -22.79 -12.12 -6.18
CA THR A 129 -23.83 -11.08 -6.28
C THR A 129 -23.20 -9.83 -6.89
N LYS A 130 -23.43 -9.58 -8.18
CA LYS A 130 -22.80 -8.46 -8.89
C LYS A 130 -23.05 -7.12 -8.18
N SER A 131 -22.06 -6.21 -8.29
CA SER A 131 -22.21 -4.80 -7.93
C SER A 131 -23.10 -4.04 -8.93
N ASP A 132 -23.53 -2.85 -8.51
CA ASP A 132 -24.22 -1.86 -9.35
C ASP A 132 -23.27 -1.11 -10.32
N VAL A 133 -22.15 -1.74 -10.72
CA VAL A 133 -21.25 -1.19 -11.74
C VAL A 133 -21.83 -1.45 -13.13
N GLU A 134 -22.38 -0.38 -13.72
CA GLU A 134 -22.81 -0.35 -15.11
C GLU A 134 -21.62 -0.50 -16.07
N PRO A 135 -21.77 -1.16 -17.23
CA PRO A 135 -20.68 -1.31 -18.19
C PRO A 135 -20.22 0.02 -18.80
N ALA A 136 -18.91 0.17 -18.99
CA ALA A 136 -18.32 1.33 -19.67
C ALA A 136 -19.01 1.66 -21.00
N GLU A 137 -19.34 2.94 -21.20
CA GLU A 137 -19.89 3.47 -22.45
C GLU A 137 -18.95 3.21 -23.63
N ILE A 138 -17.65 3.35 -23.39
CA ILE A 138 -16.57 3.14 -24.37
C ILE A 138 -15.55 2.16 -23.78
N ILE A 139 -15.38 1.01 -24.43
CA ILE A 139 -14.22 0.14 -24.24
C ILE A 139 -13.07 0.73 -25.10
N PRO A 140 -11.90 1.04 -24.53
CA PRO A 140 -10.78 1.59 -25.29
C PRO A 140 -10.16 0.51 -26.20
N THR A 141 -9.58 0.93 -27.32
CA THR A 141 -8.90 0.00 -28.24
C THR A 141 -7.44 -0.18 -27.81
N ALA A 142 -6.97 -1.43 -27.70
CA ALA A 142 -5.57 -1.71 -27.40
C ALA A 142 -4.64 -1.22 -28.52
N PRO A 143 -3.48 -0.59 -28.22
CA PRO A 143 -2.48 -0.21 -29.23
C PRO A 143 -1.74 -1.42 -29.84
N PHE A 144 -1.79 -2.57 -29.16
CA PHE A 144 -1.26 -3.89 -29.54
C PHE A 144 -1.77 -4.91 -28.50
N TYR A 145 -1.79 -6.21 -28.82
CA TYR A 145 -1.92 -7.26 -27.81
C TYR A 145 -0.56 -7.92 -27.50
N GLY A 146 -0.48 -8.62 -26.36
CA GLY A 146 0.77 -9.17 -25.83
C GLY A 146 1.60 -8.12 -25.08
N SER A 147 2.88 -8.44 -24.81
CA SER A 147 3.72 -7.68 -23.87
C SER A 147 5.10 -7.26 -24.39
N LYS A 148 5.44 -5.98 -24.19
CA LYS A 148 6.67 -5.30 -24.61
C LYS A 148 7.53 -4.90 -23.40
N VAL A 149 8.84 -4.83 -23.61
CA VAL A 149 9.81 -4.27 -22.66
C VAL A 149 10.17 -2.84 -23.07
N VAL A 150 10.37 -1.97 -22.08
CA VAL A 150 10.91 -0.61 -22.26
C VAL A 150 11.97 -0.33 -21.19
N GLU A 151 13.05 0.35 -21.59
CA GLU A 151 14.11 0.84 -20.70
C GLU A 151 14.06 2.37 -20.68
N ILE A 152 14.11 2.97 -19.49
CA ILE A 152 14.05 4.43 -19.29
C ILE A 152 15.46 4.95 -19.01
N THR A 153 16.17 5.31 -20.09
CA THR A 153 17.55 5.83 -20.02
C THR A 153 17.68 7.23 -19.40
N ASP A 154 16.56 7.91 -19.13
CA ASP A 154 16.49 9.28 -18.61
C ASP A 154 15.69 9.30 -17.30
N LEU A 155 16.39 9.06 -16.20
CA LEU A 155 15.81 8.98 -14.86
C LEU A 155 15.18 10.29 -14.38
N THR A 156 15.48 11.43 -15.01
CA THR A 156 14.87 12.71 -14.61
C THR A 156 13.34 12.66 -14.73
N LYS A 157 12.84 12.05 -15.81
CA LYS A 157 11.41 11.81 -16.05
C LYS A 157 10.76 10.86 -15.04
N VAL A 158 11.53 9.93 -14.44
CA VAL A 158 11.05 9.09 -13.34
C VAL A 158 10.98 9.92 -12.06
N PHE A 159 11.99 10.73 -11.80
CA PHE A 159 12.06 11.59 -10.62
C PHE A 159 10.99 12.71 -10.60
N ASP A 160 10.50 13.15 -11.77
CA ASP A 160 9.33 14.05 -11.90
C ASP A 160 8.02 13.42 -11.34
N PHE A 161 7.97 12.10 -11.18
CA PHE A 161 6.80 11.35 -10.66
C PHE A 161 6.96 10.87 -9.21
N ILE A 162 8.04 11.26 -8.52
CA ILE A 162 8.25 10.95 -7.09
C ILE A 162 7.20 11.67 -6.23
N ASN A 163 6.57 10.94 -5.31
CA ASN A 163 5.75 11.54 -4.27
C ASN A 163 6.63 11.99 -3.10
N GLU A 164 7.03 13.26 -3.08
CA GLU A 164 7.86 13.84 -2.02
C GLU A 164 7.29 13.63 -0.61
N THR A 165 5.97 13.51 -0.46
CA THR A 165 5.35 13.22 0.85
C THR A 165 5.68 11.79 1.31
N ALA A 166 5.63 10.83 0.38
CA ALA A 166 5.98 9.44 0.62
C ALA A 166 7.47 9.27 0.89
N LEU A 167 8.33 9.92 0.09
CA LEU A 167 9.77 9.89 0.27
C LEU A 167 10.21 10.53 1.59
N PHE A 168 9.82 11.79 1.83
CA PHE A 168 10.36 12.56 2.96
C PHE A 168 9.76 12.12 4.30
N LYS A 169 8.43 12.02 4.43
CA LYS A 169 7.79 11.57 5.68
C LYS A 169 7.85 10.06 5.88
N GLY A 170 7.62 9.29 4.81
CA GLY A 170 7.48 7.84 4.85
C GLY A 170 8.83 7.12 4.90
N GLN A 171 9.59 7.19 3.81
CA GLN A 171 10.86 6.46 3.71
C GLN A 171 11.95 7.08 4.58
N TRP A 172 12.12 8.40 4.52
CA TRP A 172 13.22 9.11 5.21
C TRP A 172 12.88 9.60 6.62
N GLN A 173 11.64 9.39 7.08
CA GLN A 173 11.17 9.74 8.43
C GLN A 173 11.30 11.22 8.83
N TYR A 174 11.48 12.14 7.88
CA TYR A 174 11.33 13.59 8.07
C TYR A 174 9.84 13.91 8.27
N LYS A 175 9.32 13.61 9.46
CA LYS A 175 7.94 13.88 9.86
C LYS A 175 7.88 15.20 10.64
N GLN A 176 6.77 15.93 10.51
CA GLN A 176 6.53 17.15 11.29
C GLN A 176 6.46 16.86 12.79
N GLY A 177 5.79 15.77 13.19
CA GLY A 177 5.59 15.45 14.60
C GLY A 177 4.91 16.61 15.35
N ARG A 178 5.55 17.07 16.44
CA ARG A 178 5.03 18.15 17.31
C ARG A 178 5.56 19.53 16.95
N THR A 179 6.29 19.65 15.83
CA THR A 179 6.95 20.87 15.35
C THR A 179 5.96 21.79 14.62
N ASP A 180 6.20 23.10 14.62
CA ASP A 180 5.36 24.06 13.90
C ASP A 180 5.41 23.81 12.38
N PRO A 181 4.28 23.97 11.63
CA PRO A 181 4.26 23.77 10.18
C PRO A 181 5.30 24.62 9.40
N ALA A 182 5.60 25.84 9.84
CA ALA A 182 6.57 26.71 9.18
C ALA A 182 8.02 26.30 9.47
N GLU A 183 8.31 25.81 10.68
CA GLU A 183 9.61 25.24 11.03
C GLU A 183 9.86 23.92 10.27
N TYR A 184 8.84 23.05 10.16
CA TYR A 184 8.90 21.86 9.33
C TYR A 184 9.09 22.17 7.83
N GLN A 185 8.39 23.18 7.30
CA GLN A 185 8.62 23.60 5.90
C GLN A 185 10.05 24.13 5.71
N THR A 186 10.60 24.87 6.68
CA THR A 186 11.99 25.36 6.63
C THR A 186 12.98 24.19 6.61
N LEU A 187 12.77 23.16 7.45
CA LEU A 187 13.57 21.93 7.41
C LEU A 187 13.51 21.22 6.04
N VAL A 188 12.33 21.15 5.43
CA VAL A 188 12.15 20.56 4.10
C VAL A 188 12.91 21.33 3.02
N GLU A 189 12.77 22.66 2.97
CA GLU A 189 13.41 23.50 1.95
C GLU A 189 14.93 23.62 2.13
N GLU A 190 15.42 23.79 3.37
CA GLU A 190 16.85 24.06 3.63
C GLU A 190 17.70 22.79 3.82
N THR A 191 17.10 21.64 4.16
CA THR A 191 17.83 20.37 4.42
C THR A 191 17.38 19.23 3.52
N VAL A 192 16.09 18.91 3.48
CA VAL A 192 15.61 17.68 2.82
C VAL A 192 15.68 17.79 1.29
N ARG A 193 15.26 18.92 0.71
CA ARG A 193 15.35 19.17 -0.74
C ARG A 193 16.79 19.17 -1.27
N PRO A 194 17.77 19.89 -0.67
CA PRO A 194 19.17 19.79 -1.10
C PRO A 194 19.71 18.36 -1.06
N LYS A 195 19.36 17.57 -0.03
CA LYS A 195 19.77 16.16 0.07
C LYS A 195 19.11 15.28 -1.00
N PHE A 196 17.86 15.57 -1.37
CA PHE A 196 17.17 14.91 -2.48
C PHE A 196 17.81 15.18 -3.84
N GLU A 197 18.20 16.42 -4.13
CA GLU A 197 18.96 16.72 -5.36
C GLU A 197 20.36 16.07 -5.35
N GLU A 198 21.05 16.04 -4.21
CA GLU A 198 22.34 15.36 -4.06
C GLU A 198 22.25 13.87 -4.41
N ILE A 199 21.27 13.15 -3.85
CA ILE A 199 21.14 11.70 -4.05
C ILE A 199 20.64 11.38 -5.46
N LYS A 200 19.71 12.17 -6.02
CA LYS A 200 19.31 12.02 -7.44
C LYS A 200 20.51 12.20 -8.38
N ALA A 201 21.36 13.19 -8.13
CA ALA A 201 22.58 13.41 -8.90
C ALA A 201 23.57 12.24 -8.76
N LYS A 202 23.77 11.70 -7.55
CA LYS A 202 24.59 10.50 -7.30
C LYS A 202 24.04 9.27 -8.02
N ALA A 203 22.73 9.02 -7.95
CA ALA A 203 22.07 7.89 -8.57
C ALA A 203 22.23 7.88 -10.10
N ILE A 204 22.06 9.05 -10.75
CA ILE A 204 22.29 9.23 -12.19
C ILE A 204 23.78 9.06 -12.52
N ALA A 205 24.68 9.77 -11.83
CA ALA A 205 26.11 9.78 -12.15
C ALA A 205 26.78 8.41 -11.93
N GLY A 206 26.39 7.69 -10.88
CA GLY A 206 26.86 6.35 -10.57
C GLY A 206 26.14 5.23 -11.34
N LYS A 207 25.06 5.53 -12.07
CA LYS A 207 24.16 4.55 -12.72
C LYS A 207 23.64 3.49 -11.74
N LEU A 208 23.16 3.95 -10.60
CA LEU A 208 22.76 3.10 -9.46
C LEU A 208 21.33 2.56 -9.58
N LEU A 209 20.54 3.11 -10.51
CA LEU A 209 19.18 2.68 -10.84
C LEU A 209 19.10 2.31 -12.32
N GLU A 210 18.47 1.18 -12.63
CA GLU A 210 18.24 0.65 -13.96
C GLU A 210 16.73 0.57 -14.23
N ALA A 211 16.12 1.73 -14.50
CA ALA A 211 14.68 1.85 -14.72
C ALA A 211 14.21 1.06 -15.96
N LYS A 212 13.67 -0.14 -15.72
CA LYS A 212 13.15 -1.07 -16.74
C LYS A 212 11.69 -1.38 -16.44
N LEU A 213 10.91 -1.71 -17.47
CA LEU A 213 9.55 -2.18 -17.32
C LEU A 213 9.15 -3.17 -18.40
N VAL A 214 8.14 -3.97 -18.07
CA VAL A 214 7.43 -4.83 -19.02
C VAL A 214 5.93 -4.55 -18.87
N TYR A 215 5.26 -4.29 -19.99
CA TYR A 215 3.82 -4.00 -19.99
C TYR A 215 3.15 -4.63 -21.20
N GLY A 216 1.85 -4.88 -21.10
CA GLY A 216 1.08 -5.45 -22.18
C GLY A 216 -0.41 -5.21 -22.02
N TYR A 217 -1.13 -5.43 -23.11
CA TYR A 217 -2.58 -5.39 -23.17
C TYR A 217 -3.07 -6.75 -23.64
N PHE A 218 -4.18 -7.22 -23.09
CA PHE A 218 -4.74 -8.53 -23.42
C PHE A 218 -6.25 -8.42 -23.59
N PRO A 219 -6.84 -9.13 -24.57
CA PRO A 219 -8.28 -9.25 -24.69
C PRO A 219 -8.83 -10.03 -23.49
N CYS A 220 -9.92 -9.54 -22.89
CA CYS A 220 -10.51 -10.15 -21.70
C CYS A 220 -12.02 -10.01 -21.63
N GLN A 221 -12.66 -10.83 -20.79
CA GLN A 221 -14.06 -10.69 -20.38
C GLN A 221 -14.24 -11.11 -18.92
N SER A 222 -15.24 -10.55 -18.24
CA SER A 222 -15.62 -10.98 -16.89
C SER A 222 -16.60 -12.17 -16.89
N GLU A 223 -16.49 -13.03 -15.88
CA GLU A 223 -17.33 -14.22 -15.67
C GLU A 223 -17.56 -14.40 -14.14
N GLY A 224 -18.61 -13.77 -13.62
CA GLY A 224 -18.88 -13.76 -12.17
C GLY A 224 -17.86 -12.92 -11.39
N ASN A 225 -16.91 -13.59 -10.73
CA ASN A 225 -15.78 -12.94 -10.02
C ASN A 225 -14.45 -13.13 -10.77
N ASP A 226 -14.46 -13.83 -11.90
CA ASP A 226 -13.27 -14.08 -12.72
C ASP A 226 -13.08 -13.00 -13.78
N LEU A 227 -11.82 -12.64 -14.03
CA LEU A 227 -11.38 -11.98 -15.26
C LEU A 227 -10.66 -13.01 -16.14
N VAL A 228 -11.31 -13.36 -17.25
CA VAL A 228 -10.83 -14.33 -18.23
C VAL A 228 -9.97 -13.59 -19.25
N ILE A 229 -8.71 -14.01 -19.39
CA ILE A 229 -7.75 -13.46 -20.35
C ILE A 229 -7.68 -14.41 -21.54
N TYR A 230 -7.77 -13.87 -22.75
CA TYR A 230 -7.67 -14.65 -23.99
C TYR A 230 -6.29 -14.49 -24.67
N GLU A 231 -6.01 -15.40 -25.59
CA GLU A 231 -5.01 -15.22 -26.64
C GLU A 231 -5.44 -14.14 -27.65
N ASP A 232 -4.52 -13.75 -28.54
CA ASP A 232 -4.74 -12.77 -29.62
C ASP A 232 -5.83 -13.19 -30.65
N ASP A 233 -6.46 -14.37 -30.48
CA ASP A 233 -7.62 -14.85 -31.24
C ASP A 233 -8.98 -14.45 -30.63
N GLU A 234 -8.95 -13.78 -29.47
CA GLU A 234 -10.09 -13.33 -28.66
C GLU A 234 -11.06 -14.46 -28.23
N ARG A 235 -10.58 -15.70 -28.14
CA ARG A 235 -11.40 -16.91 -27.91
C ARG A 235 -10.75 -17.96 -27.02
N SER A 236 -9.46 -18.21 -27.23
CA SER A 236 -8.73 -19.26 -26.52
C SER A 236 -8.33 -18.72 -25.15
N GLU A 237 -8.84 -19.32 -24.08
CA GLU A 237 -8.51 -18.91 -22.70
C GLU A 237 -7.02 -19.15 -22.41
N LYS A 238 -6.35 -18.09 -21.99
CA LYS A 238 -4.89 -18.00 -21.77
C LYS A 238 -4.52 -18.01 -20.30
N GLN A 239 -5.30 -17.28 -19.49
CA GLN A 239 -5.09 -17.11 -18.07
C GLN A 239 -6.39 -16.67 -17.39
N ARG A 240 -6.56 -16.93 -16.09
CA ARG A 240 -7.76 -16.56 -15.33
C ARG A 240 -7.40 -16.03 -13.94
N PHE A 241 -7.77 -14.78 -13.69
CA PHE A 241 -7.69 -14.18 -12.35
C PHE A 241 -9.04 -14.30 -11.67
N THR A 242 -9.07 -14.70 -10.40
CA THR A 242 -10.29 -14.80 -9.59
C THR A 242 -10.17 -13.81 -8.46
N PHE A 243 -10.97 -12.74 -8.49
CA PHE A 243 -10.87 -11.66 -7.52
C PHE A 243 -11.90 -11.80 -6.40
N PRO A 244 -11.57 -11.44 -5.15
CA PRO A 244 -12.57 -11.38 -4.09
C PRO A 244 -13.61 -10.29 -4.39
N ARG A 245 -14.78 -10.45 -3.78
CA ARG A 245 -15.87 -9.48 -3.81
C ARG A 245 -16.08 -8.88 -2.42
N GLN A 246 -16.45 -7.59 -2.35
CA GLN A 246 -16.82 -6.95 -1.09
C GLN A 246 -18.02 -7.67 -0.43
N PRO A 247 -17.90 -8.18 0.81
CA PRO A 247 -18.99 -8.92 1.43
C PRO A 247 -20.26 -8.10 1.65
N LEU A 248 -21.41 -8.78 1.61
CA LEU A 248 -22.73 -8.17 1.81
C LEU A 248 -22.89 -7.54 3.21
N GLU A 249 -22.18 -8.07 4.22
CA GLU A 249 -22.19 -7.58 5.60
C GLU A 249 -21.21 -6.42 5.85
N GLN A 250 -20.33 -6.09 4.90
CA GLN A 250 -19.36 -5.01 5.04
C GLN A 250 -20.10 -3.66 5.02
N ARG A 251 -19.81 -2.78 5.99
CA ARG A 251 -20.59 -1.55 6.19
C ARG A 251 -20.37 -0.58 5.02
N GLY A 252 -21.38 -0.43 4.18
CA GLY A 252 -21.30 0.41 2.97
C GLY A 252 -20.70 -0.32 1.77
N SER A 253 -20.70 -1.67 1.79
CA SER A 253 -20.41 -2.49 0.62
C SER A 253 -21.21 -2.04 -0.59
N LYS A 254 -20.58 -2.10 -1.76
CA LYS A 254 -21.25 -2.04 -3.07
C LYS A 254 -21.10 -3.36 -3.83
N ASN A 255 -20.76 -4.44 -3.12
CA ASN A 255 -20.44 -5.76 -3.68
C ASN A 255 -19.32 -5.72 -4.75
N LEU A 256 -18.37 -4.78 -4.68
CA LEU A 256 -17.37 -4.59 -5.74
C LEU A 256 -16.43 -5.79 -5.86
N CYS A 257 -16.16 -6.18 -7.10
CA CYS A 257 -15.11 -7.10 -7.51
C CYS A 257 -14.35 -6.48 -8.69
N LEU A 258 -13.02 -6.68 -8.80
CA LEU A 258 -12.24 -6.11 -9.90
C LEU A 258 -12.71 -6.58 -11.29
N ALA A 259 -13.32 -7.77 -11.38
CA ALA A 259 -13.93 -8.28 -12.60
C ALA A 259 -15.14 -7.45 -13.09
N ASP A 260 -15.88 -6.78 -12.19
CA ASP A 260 -17.13 -6.07 -12.56
C ASP A 260 -16.90 -4.90 -13.53
N PHE A 261 -15.70 -4.33 -13.51
CA PHE A 261 -15.28 -3.16 -14.29
C PHE A 261 -14.88 -3.50 -15.74
N PHE A 262 -14.98 -4.78 -16.14
CA PHE A 262 -14.75 -5.25 -17.51
C PHE A 262 -16.03 -5.88 -18.08
N ALA A 263 -16.23 -5.77 -19.38
CA ALA A 263 -17.39 -6.32 -20.07
C ALA A 263 -17.49 -7.85 -19.89
N SER A 264 -18.67 -8.33 -19.55
CA SER A 264 -18.87 -9.75 -19.23
C SER A 264 -19.13 -10.60 -20.47
N LYS A 265 -18.93 -11.91 -20.36
CA LYS A 265 -19.18 -12.88 -21.45
C LYS A 265 -20.60 -12.77 -22.02
N GLU A 266 -21.61 -12.51 -21.18
CA GLU A 266 -23.01 -12.36 -21.60
C GLU A 266 -23.25 -11.10 -22.44
N SER A 267 -22.39 -10.08 -22.33
CA SER A 267 -22.48 -8.85 -23.13
C SER A 267 -22.08 -9.07 -24.59
N GLY A 268 -21.34 -10.14 -24.90
CA GLY A 268 -20.79 -10.43 -26.22
C GLY A 268 -19.69 -9.45 -26.69
N LYS A 269 -19.29 -8.47 -25.87
CA LYS A 269 -18.17 -7.56 -26.14
C LYS A 269 -16.88 -8.14 -25.59
N ILE A 270 -15.79 -8.07 -26.36
CA ILE A 270 -14.43 -8.25 -25.84
C ILE A 270 -13.98 -6.93 -25.20
N ASP A 271 -13.34 -7.00 -24.05
CA ASP A 271 -12.73 -5.87 -23.33
C ASP A 271 -11.19 -5.97 -23.38
N VAL A 272 -10.49 -4.95 -22.89
CA VAL A 272 -9.03 -4.92 -22.78
C VAL A 272 -8.59 -4.70 -21.33
N VAL A 273 -7.63 -5.52 -20.88
CA VAL A 273 -6.92 -5.30 -19.62
C VAL A 273 -5.43 -5.04 -19.88
N PRO A 274 -4.89 -3.90 -19.43
CA PRO A 274 -3.45 -3.69 -19.32
C PRO A 274 -2.91 -4.32 -18.03
N PHE A 275 -1.73 -4.93 -18.13
CA PHE A 275 -0.88 -5.28 -16.98
C PHE A 275 0.51 -4.65 -17.17
N HIS A 276 1.17 -4.31 -16.06
CA HIS A 276 2.58 -3.93 -16.08
C HIS A 276 3.34 -4.39 -14.85
N LEU A 277 4.65 -4.56 -15.00
CA LEU A 277 5.63 -4.67 -13.93
C LEU A 277 6.79 -3.72 -14.24
N VAL A 278 7.24 -2.98 -13.25
CA VAL A 278 8.36 -2.03 -13.36
C VAL A 278 9.43 -2.37 -12.32
N THR A 279 10.69 -1.99 -12.58
CA THR A 279 11.81 -2.17 -11.64
C THR A 279 12.86 -1.07 -11.76
N MET A 280 13.56 -0.79 -10.67
CA MET A 280 14.83 -0.04 -10.67
C MET A 280 16.06 -0.96 -10.81
N GLY A 281 15.88 -2.27 -10.95
CA GLY A 281 16.94 -3.24 -11.22
C GLY A 281 17.86 -3.54 -10.04
N ARG A 282 18.59 -4.66 -10.12
CA ARG A 282 19.36 -5.22 -8.98
C ARG A 282 20.47 -4.31 -8.48
N ARG A 283 20.94 -3.34 -9.30
CA ARG A 283 21.91 -2.32 -8.88
C ARG A 283 21.45 -1.47 -7.70
N ALA A 284 20.14 -1.25 -7.55
CA ALA A 284 19.59 -0.56 -6.38
C ALA A 284 19.83 -1.36 -5.09
N SER A 285 19.49 -2.65 -5.11
CA SER A 285 19.65 -3.58 -4.00
C SER A 285 21.14 -3.82 -3.70
N GLU A 286 21.97 -4.04 -4.73
CA GLU A 286 23.43 -4.16 -4.63
C GLU A 286 24.07 -2.92 -3.98
N HIS A 287 23.72 -1.71 -4.41
CA HIS A 287 24.28 -0.49 -3.84
C HIS A 287 23.85 -0.29 -2.39
N SER A 288 22.57 -0.53 -2.09
CA SER A 288 22.02 -0.47 -0.73
C SER A 288 22.75 -1.45 0.20
N ALA A 289 22.93 -2.71 -0.22
CA ALA A 289 23.66 -3.71 0.56
C ALA A 289 25.14 -3.33 0.78
N ASN A 290 25.79 -2.67 -0.18
CA ASN A 290 27.16 -2.18 -0.01
C ASN A 290 27.25 -1.00 0.96
N LEU A 291 26.32 -0.04 0.93
CA LEU A 291 26.26 1.06 1.91
C LEU A 291 26.04 0.52 3.33
N PHE A 292 25.06 -0.37 3.51
CA PHE A 292 24.78 -1.00 4.81
C PHE A 292 26.01 -1.75 5.36
N LYS A 293 26.71 -2.50 4.50
CA LYS A 293 27.92 -3.25 4.85
C LYS A 293 29.13 -2.39 5.23
N ASN A 294 29.14 -1.12 4.82
CA ASN A 294 30.21 -0.15 5.13
C ASN A 294 29.90 0.74 6.34
N ASP A 295 28.81 0.46 7.08
CA ASP A 295 28.27 1.32 8.14
C ASP A 295 27.76 2.70 7.67
N ASP A 296 27.54 2.90 6.36
CA ASP A 296 27.03 4.14 5.75
C ASP A 296 25.49 4.31 5.92
N TYR A 297 24.96 4.02 7.12
CA TYR A 297 23.53 3.85 7.39
C TYR A 297 22.64 5.04 6.96
N THR A 298 23.14 6.28 7.05
CA THR A 298 22.40 7.47 6.59
C THR A 298 22.26 7.51 5.07
N GLU A 299 23.33 7.23 4.32
CA GLU A 299 23.25 7.21 2.86
C GLU A 299 22.47 5.99 2.38
N TYR A 300 22.58 4.84 3.09
CA TYR A 300 21.75 3.66 2.87
C TYR A 300 20.25 3.99 2.97
N LEU A 301 19.80 4.56 4.10
CA LEU A 301 18.38 4.89 4.31
C LEU A 301 17.84 5.80 3.21
N LEU A 302 18.61 6.84 2.87
CA LEU A 302 18.16 7.85 1.94
C LEU A 302 18.18 7.34 0.49
N PHE A 303 19.20 6.57 0.08
CA PHE A 303 19.27 5.93 -1.23
C PHE A 303 18.23 4.82 -1.40
N HIS A 304 18.09 3.92 -0.42
CA HIS A 304 17.10 2.84 -0.46
C HIS A 304 15.69 3.44 -0.60
N GLY A 305 15.35 4.43 0.24
CA GLY A 305 14.08 5.16 0.15
C GLY A 305 13.84 5.82 -1.22
N LEU A 306 14.87 6.45 -1.82
CA LEU A 306 14.78 6.98 -3.18
C LEU A 306 14.52 5.86 -4.21
N SER A 307 15.19 4.72 -4.07
CA SER A 307 15.10 3.61 -5.04
C SER A 307 13.74 2.90 -5.02
N VAL A 308 13.14 2.73 -3.84
CA VAL A 308 11.77 2.19 -3.69
C VAL A 308 10.74 3.16 -4.25
N GLU A 309 10.81 4.44 -3.86
CA GLU A 309 9.91 5.48 -4.38
C GLU A 309 10.06 5.68 -5.90
N SER A 310 11.26 5.48 -6.46
CA SER A 310 11.49 5.55 -7.90
C SER A 310 10.81 4.42 -8.67
N ALA A 311 10.58 3.25 -8.05
CA ALA A 311 9.80 2.16 -8.66
C ALA A 311 8.31 2.54 -8.74
N GLU A 312 7.74 3.09 -7.68
CA GLU A 312 6.36 3.60 -7.68
C GLU A 312 6.18 4.83 -8.61
N ALA A 313 7.18 5.70 -8.69
CA ALA A 313 7.21 6.82 -9.64
C ALA A 313 7.24 6.34 -11.10
N LEU A 314 8.04 5.31 -11.41
CA LEU A 314 8.03 4.65 -12.73
C LEU A 314 6.67 3.98 -13.00
N ALA A 315 6.03 3.40 -11.98
CA ALA A 315 4.71 2.81 -12.11
C ALA A 315 3.62 3.85 -12.41
N GLU A 316 3.62 5.01 -11.75
CA GLU A 316 2.65 6.08 -12.02
C GLU A 316 2.94 6.79 -13.36
N MET A 317 4.22 7.00 -13.72
CA MET A 317 4.60 7.50 -15.05
C MET A 317 4.12 6.56 -16.16
N TRP A 318 4.31 5.24 -15.99
CA TRP A 318 3.89 4.27 -17.01
C TRP A 318 2.37 4.01 -16.99
N HIS A 319 1.71 4.12 -15.83
CA HIS A 319 0.26 4.10 -15.75
C HIS A 319 -0.35 5.30 -16.51
N LYS A 320 0.22 6.51 -16.37
CA LYS A 320 -0.15 7.65 -17.21
C LYS A 320 0.07 7.36 -18.70
N ARG A 321 1.21 6.75 -19.06
CA ARG A 321 1.48 6.33 -20.44
C ARG A 321 0.45 5.34 -20.98
N ILE A 322 -0.01 4.40 -20.16
CA ILE A 322 -1.07 3.45 -20.52
C ILE A 322 -2.42 4.17 -20.72
N ARG A 323 -2.75 5.18 -19.90
CA ARG A 323 -3.94 6.03 -20.11
C ARG A 323 -3.86 6.86 -21.40
N GLU A 324 -2.68 7.32 -21.78
CA GLU A 324 -2.44 7.99 -23.08
C GLU A 324 -2.65 7.01 -24.25
N GLU A 325 -2.06 5.82 -24.18
CA GLU A 325 -2.13 4.82 -25.25
C GLU A 325 -3.53 4.20 -25.41
N LEU A 326 -4.38 4.21 -24.37
CA LEU A 326 -5.81 3.88 -24.44
C LEU A 326 -6.73 5.07 -24.79
N GLY A 327 -6.20 6.29 -24.91
CA GLY A 327 -6.97 7.50 -25.20
C GLY A 327 -7.82 8.05 -24.04
N ILE A 328 -7.68 7.52 -22.82
CA ILE A 328 -8.47 7.88 -21.63
C ILE A 328 -7.82 8.97 -20.75
N ALA A 329 -6.56 9.34 -21.02
CA ALA A 329 -5.85 10.41 -20.31
C ALA A 329 -6.42 11.84 -20.51
N GLY A 330 -7.49 12.02 -21.29
CA GLY A 330 -8.16 13.31 -21.44
C GLY A 330 -8.78 13.85 -20.15
N ASN A 331 -8.97 12.98 -19.14
CA ASN A 331 -9.48 13.31 -17.81
C ASN A 331 -8.38 13.39 -16.72
N ASP A 332 -7.09 13.35 -17.09
CA ASP A 332 -5.98 13.50 -16.16
C ASP A 332 -5.91 14.92 -15.59
N ALA A 333 -5.80 15.05 -14.27
CA ALA A 333 -5.61 16.32 -13.59
C ALA A 333 -4.24 16.93 -13.93
N PRO A 334 -4.15 18.27 -14.12
CA PRO A 334 -2.89 18.92 -14.51
C PRO A 334 -1.87 19.02 -13.35
N GLU A 335 -2.28 18.84 -12.09
CA GLU A 335 -1.39 18.85 -10.93
C GLU A 335 -1.07 17.43 -10.44
N MET A 336 0.22 17.10 -10.32
CA MET A 336 0.71 15.81 -9.81
C MET A 336 0.09 15.41 -8.46
N THR A 337 -0.13 16.36 -7.56
CA THR A 337 -0.76 16.13 -6.25
C THR A 337 -2.23 15.69 -6.32
N LYS A 338 -2.90 15.90 -7.47
CA LYS A 338 -4.23 15.34 -7.76
C LYS A 338 -4.13 14.00 -8.50
N LEU A 339 -3.16 13.82 -9.39
CA LEU A 339 -2.90 12.51 -10.02
C LEU A 339 -2.61 11.44 -8.96
N PHE A 340 -1.75 11.74 -7.98
CA PHE A 340 -1.51 10.86 -6.82
C PHE A 340 -2.78 10.54 -6.00
N LYS A 341 -3.86 11.34 -6.13
CA LYS A 341 -5.16 11.14 -5.47
C LYS A 341 -6.24 10.59 -6.42
N GLN A 342 -5.83 9.81 -7.43
CA GLN A 342 -6.70 9.26 -8.48
C GLN A 342 -7.50 10.29 -9.28
N GLY A 343 -6.96 11.50 -9.45
CA GLY A 343 -7.48 12.55 -10.33
C GLY A 343 -7.27 12.22 -11.81
N TYR A 344 -7.68 11.03 -12.24
CA TYR A 344 -7.62 10.50 -13.59
C TYR A 344 -8.75 9.48 -13.81
N GLN A 345 -8.98 9.08 -15.07
CA GLN A 345 -9.84 7.94 -15.39
C GLN A 345 -9.13 6.61 -15.09
N GLY A 346 -9.87 5.62 -14.60
CA GLY A 346 -9.32 4.30 -14.28
C GLY A 346 -8.60 4.23 -12.92
N SER A 347 -8.01 3.06 -12.67
CA SER A 347 -7.25 2.71 -11.47
C SER A 347 -6.16 1.67 -11.77
N ARG A 348 -5.04 1.75 -11.04
CA ARG A 348 -4.00 0.71 -10.95
C ARG A 348 -4.23 -0.06 -9.64
N TYR A 349 -4.09 -1.39 -9.64
CA TYR A 349 -4.16 -2.22 -8.43
C TYR A 349 -3.01 -3.21 -8.39
N SER A 350 -2.26 -3.21 -7.30
CA SER A 350 -1.07 -4.04 -7.12
C SER A 350 -1.41 -5.34 -6.37
N PHE A 351 -0.85 -6.49 -6.75
CA PHE A 351 -1.14 -7.75 -6.07
C PHE A 351 -0.66 -7.75 -4.61
N GLY A 352 -1.45 -8.32 -3.70
CA GLY A 352 -1.26 -8.21 -2.25
C GLY A 352 -2.04 -7.05 -1.60
N TYR A 353 -2.55 -6.07 -2.36
CA TYR A 353 -3.37 -4.98 -1.82
C TYR A 353 -4.86 -5.35 -1.67
N PRO A 354 -5.66 -4.63 -0.87
CA PRO A 354 -6.96 -5.13 -0.38
C PRO A 354 -8.10 -5.31 -1.40
N ALA A 355 -7.89 -5.02 -2.69
CA ALA A 355 -8.81 -5.39 -3.77
C ALA A 355 -8.39 -6.65 -4.54
N CYS A 356 -7.11 -7.03 -4.44
CA CYS A 356 -6.49 -8.23 -5.02
C CYS A 356 -5.40 -8.77 -4.04
N PRO A 357 -5.79 -9.20 -2.82
CA PRO A 357 -4.86 -9.52 -1.73
C PRO A 357 -4.10 -10.83 -1.93
N ASN A 358 -4.50 -11.66 -2.91
CA ASN A 358 -3.78 -12.88 -3.24
C ASN A 358 -2.48 -12.54 -4.00
N ILE A 359 -1.34 -12.66 -3.31
CA ILE A 359 -0.03 -12.43 -3.93
C ILE A 359 0.38 -13.56 -4.89
N GLU A 360 -0.18 -14.78 -4.76
CA GLU A 360 0.12 -15.89 -5.67
C GLU A 360 -0.32 -15.61 -7.13
N ASP A 361 -1.31 -14.72 -7.35
CA ASP A 361 -1.70 -14.26 -8.69
C ASP A 361 -0.56 -13.52 -9.45
N GLN A 362 0.54 -13.15 -8.77
CA GLN A 362 1.78 -12.72 -9.42
C GLN A 362 2.30 -13.76 -10.42
N THR A 363 2.16 -15.06 -10.14
CA THR A 363 2.57 -16.14 -11.07
C THR A 363 1.88 -16.00 -12.44
N LYS A 364 0.59 -15.67 -12.43
CA LYS A 364 -0.24 -15.46 -13.62
C LYS A 364 0.17 -14.21 -14.39
N LEU A 365 0.53 -13.13 -13.69
CA LEU A 365 1.13 -11.94 -14.29
C LEU A 365 2.50 -12.27 -14.91
N PHE A 366 3.29 -13.14 -14.29
CA PHE A 366 4.58 -13.59 -14.80
C PHE A 366 4.46 -14.40 -16.10
N ASP A 367 3.45 -15.25 -16.25
CA ASP A 367 3.15 -15.95 -17.51
C ASP A 367 2.83 -14.99 -18.67
N LEU A 368 2.01 -13.95 -18.39
CA LEU A 368 1.55 -12.97 -19.37
C LEU A 368 2.64 -11.97 -19.78
N LEU A 369 3.39 -11.43 -18.80
CA LEU A 369 4.37 -10.38 -19.02
C LEU A 369 5.81 -10.90 -19.19
N LYS A 370 6.14 -12.08 -18.67
CA LYS A 370 7.51 -12.66 -18.67
C LYS A 370 8.57 -11.66 -18.15
N PRO A 371 8.50 -11.25 -16.86
CA PRO A 371 9.38 -10.22 -16.28
C PRO A 371 10.87 -10.58 -16.18
N GLY A 372 11.24 -11.85 -16.32
CA GLY A 372 12.66 -12.23 -16.51
C GLY A 372 13.33 -11.58 -17.73
N ARG A 373 12.57 -10.95 -18.65
CA ARG A 373 13.08 -10.09 -19.73
C ARG A 373 13.65 -8.73 -19.23
N ILE A 374 13.43 -8.38 -17.97
CA ILE A 374 13.93 -7.17 -17.29
C ILE A 374 14.64 -7.52 -15.96
N ASP A 375 15.17 -8.74 -15.86
CA ASP A 375 15.95 -9.26 -14.72
C ASP A 375 15.18 -9.40 -13.39
N VAL A 376 13.83 -9.37 -13.44
CA VAL A 376 12.93 -9.54 -12.28
C VAL A 376 12.44 -10.99 -12.17
N GLU A 377 12.50 -11.53 -10.96
CA GLU A 377 12.12 -12.90 -10.57
C GLU A 377 11.06 -12.89 -9.44
N LEU A 378 10.54 -14.06 -9.07
CA LEU A 378 9.68 -14.25 -7.89
C LEU A 378 10.43 -15.08 -6.83
N THR A 379 10.26 -14.76 -5.55
CA THR A 379 10.66 -15.65 -4.44
C THR A 379 9.67 -16.80 -4.27
N ASP A 380 10.00 -17.79 -3.43
CA ASP A 380 9.10 -18.90 -3.09
C ASP A 380 7.78 -18.40 -2.43
N GLU A 381 7.79 -17.22 -1.82
CA GLU A 381 6.63 -16.51 -1.25
C GLU A 381 5.96 -15.51 -2.21
N PHE A 382 6.29 -15.58 -3.51
CA PHE A 382 5.75 -14.72 -4.58
C PHE A 382 6.08 -13.21 -4.46
N MET A 383 7.10 -12.85 -3.68
CA MET A 383 7.63 -11.48 -3.63
C MET A 383 8.45 -11.18 -4.89
N LEU A 384 8.48 -9.92 -5.34
CA LEU A 384 9.31 -9.50 -6.48
C LEU A 384 10.78 -9.37 -6.06
N GLU A 385 11.70 -9.99 -6.80
CA GLU A 385 13.15 -9.73 -6.69
C GLU A 385 13.68 -9.08 -7.99
N PRO A 386 14.35 -7.91 -7.94
CA PRO A 386 14.65 -7.09 -6.76
C PRO A 386 13.41 -6.40 -6.17
N GLU A 387 13.45 -6.14 -4.87
CA GLU A 387 12.37 -5.51 -4.09
C GLU A 387 12.00 -4.08 -4.59
N GLN A 388 12.90 -3.39 -5.28
CA GLN A 388 12.64 -2.10 -5.95
C GLN A 388 11.85 -2.31 -7.26
N SER A 389 10.75 -3.06 -7.17
CA SER A 389 9.86 -3.41 -8.28
C SER A 389 8.41 -3.37 -7.82
N THR A 390 7.49 -3.07 -8.73
CA THR A 390 6.04 -3.05 -8.45
C THR A 390 5.25 -3.46 -9.69
N SER A 391 4.07 -4.05 -9.48
CA SER A 391 3.36 -4.84 -10.49
C SER A 391 1.85 -4.77 -10.30
N ALA A 392 1.12 -4.51 -11.38
CA ALA A 392 -0.31 -4.23 -11.27
C ALA A 392 -1.15 -4.61 -12.49
N ILE A 393 -2.42 -4.86 -12.20
CA ILE A 393 -3.54 -4.81 -13.14
C ILE A 393 -4.04 -3.36 -13.24
N ILE A 394 -4.46 -2.94 -14.44
CA ILE A 394 -5.05 -1.61 -14.66
C ILE A 394 -6.50 -1.78 -15.13
N LEU A 395 -7.41 -1.03 -14.51
CA LEU A 395 -8.80 -0.90 -14.89
C LEU A 395 -8.97 0.44 -15.60
N HIS A 396 -9.46 0.45 -16.85
CA HIS A 396 -9.70 1.67 -17.63
C HIS A 396 -11.04 2.36 -17.32
N HIS A 397 -11.92 1.65 -16.60
CA HIS A 397 -13.30 2.05 -16.34
C HIS A 397 -13.39 3.42 -15.63
N PRO A 398 -14.32 4.31 -16.01
CA PRO A 398 -14.45 5.64 -15.38
C PRO A 398 -14.68 5.55 -13.87
N ASP A 399 -15.57 4.66 -13.43
CA ASP A 399 -15.92 4.47 -12.01
C ASP A 399 -14.90 3.62 -11.20
N ALA A 400 -13.82 3.13 -11.81
CA ALA A 400 -12.80 2.39 -11.07
C ALA A 400 -12.05 3.32 -10.11
N LYS A 401 -12.24 3.08 -8.81
CA LYS A 401 -11.54 3.74 -7.67
C LYS A 401 -11.22 2.69 -6.61
N TYR A 402 -10.17 2.92 -5.81
CA TYR A 402 -9.75 1.92 -4.81
C TYR A 402 -10.87 1.57 -3.83
N PHE A 403 -10.94 0.29 -3.46
CA PHE A 403 -11.85 -0.26 -2.45
C PHE A 403 -11.13 -1.36 -1.66
N ASN A 404 -11.75 -1.80 -0.57
CA ASN A 404 -11.27 -2.89 0.29
C ASN A 404 -12.37 -3.96 0.39
N VAL A 405 -12.01 -5.26 0.39
CA VAL A 405 -12.92 -6.38 0.62
C VAL A 405 -13.02 -6.82 2.09
N GLU A 406 -12.24 -6.22 3.00
CA GLU A 406 -12.22 -6.49 4.46
C GLU A 406 -12.91 -5.41 5.33
#